data_AF-A0A8T7EW97-F1
#
_entry.id   AF-A0A8T7EW97-F1
#
_cell.length_a   1.000
_cell.length_b   1.000
_cell.length_c   1.000
_cell.angle_alpha   90.00
_cell.angle_beta   90.00
_cell.angle_gamma   90.00
#
_symmetry.space_group_name_H-M   'P 1'
#
loop_
_entity.id
_entity.type
_entity.pdbx_description
1 polymer ?
#
loop_
_entity_poly.entity_id
_entity_poly.type
_entity_poly.pdbx_seq_one_letter_code
_entity_poly.pdbx_strand_id
1 'polypeptide(L)' 'MLWRYDWPFAEGAHSFRVRTYDGNGGIQRADVTPQRPDGATGIHRVTRVL' A
#
# COMPACT_ATOMS: atom_id res chain seq x y z
N MET A 1 -12.13 -3.09 -7.47
CA MET A 1 -12.17 -4.20 -6.50
C MET A 1 -12.05 -3.61 -5.11
N LEU A 2 -12.98 -3.88 -4.21
CA LEU A 2 -12.86 -3.50 -2.80
C LEU A 2 -12.21 -4.67 -2.04
N TRP A 3 -11.23 -4.40 -1.19
CA TRP A 3 -10.56 -5.43 -0.38
C TRP A 3 -10.55 -5.01 1.09
N ARG A 4 -10.52 -6.00 1.98
CA ARG A 4 -10.40 -5.83 3.44
C ARG A 4 -9.53 -6.95 4.00
N TYR A 5 -8.73 -6.64 5.01
CA TYR A 5 -7.95 -7.60 5.78
C TYR A 5 -8.25 -7.40 7.26
N ASP A 6 -8.81 -8.42 7.91
CA ASP A 6 -9.08 -8.39 9.35
C ASP A 6 -7.80 -8.74 10.10
N TRP A 7 -7.08 -7.70 10.51
CA TRP A 7 -5.82 -7.82 11.25
C TRP A 7 -6.07 -7.92 12.76
N PRO A 8 -5.44 -8.86 13.48
CA PRO A 8 -5.53 -8.94 14.93
C PRO A 8 -4.84 -7.74 15.59
N PHE A 9 -5.51 -7.11 16.55
CA PHE A 9 -4.97 -5.95 17.25
C PHE A 9 -3.72 -6.30 18.06
N ALA A 10 -2.71 -5.45 17.94
CA ALA A 10 -1.55 -5.41 18.82
C ALA A 10 -1.25 -3.93 19.14
N GLU A 11 -0.95 -3.62 20.41
CA GLU A 11 -0.57 -2.27 20.82
C GLU A 11 0.80 -1.88 20.23
N GLY A 12 0.99 -0.60 19.90
CA GLY A 12 2.27 -0.06 19.46
C GLY A 12 2.24 0.59 18.07
N ALA A 13 3.43 0.85 17.53
CA ALA A 13 3.59 1.56 16.26
C ALA A 13 3.50 0.58 15.07
N HIS A 14 2.53 0.82 14.17
CA HIS A 14 2.32 -0.03 12.99
C HIS A 14 2.52 0.72 11.68
N SER A 15 3.08 0.02 10.69
CA SER A 15 3.25 0.51 9.32
C SER A 15 2.50 -0.39 8.35
N PHE A 16 1.34 0.05 7.88
CA PHE A 16 0.56 -0.68 6.88
C PHE A 16 0.99 -0.31 5.47
N ARG A 17 1.15 -1.32 4.62
CA ARG A 17 1.48 -1.20 3.19
C ARG A 17 0.59 -2.14 2.41
N VAL A 18 0.10 -1.67 1.27
CA VAL A 18 -0.81 -2.42 0.39
C VAL A 18 -0.20 -2.44 -1.00
N ARG A 19 -0.27 -3.59 -1.67
CA ARG A 19 0.23 -3.75 -3.04
C ARG A 19 -0.81 -4.47 -3.88
N THR A 20 -0.93 -4.07 -5.14
CA THR A 20 -1.84 -4.70 -6.11
C THR A 20 -1.08 -5.51 -7.15
N TYR A 21 -1.82 -6.44 -7.77
CA TYR A 21 -1.46 -7.07 -9.04
C TYR A 21 -2.46 -6.62 -10.10
N ASP A 22 -2.01 -6.47 -11.33
CA ASP A 22 -2.89 -6.26 -12.48
C ASP A 22 -3.48 -7.59 -13.00
N GLY A 23 -4.37 -7.52 -14.00
CA GLY A 23 -5.03 -8.69 -14.58
C GLY A 23 -4.09 -9.67 -15.31
N ASN A 24 -2.83 -9.28 -15.53
CA ASN A 24 -1.79 -10.09 -16.15
C ASN A 24 -0.77 -10.61 -15.12
N GLY A 25 -0.98 -10.35 -13.82
CA GLY A 25 -0.06 -10.73 -12.75
C GLY A 25 1.12 -9.77 -12.55
N GLY A 26 1.12 -8.61 -13.23
CA GLY A 26 2.11 -7.55 -13.03
C GLY A 26 2.00 -6.96 -11.64
N ILE A 27 3.13 -6.83 -10.94
CA ILE A 27 3.19 -6.35 -9.56
C ILE A 27 3.42 -4.84 -9.48
N GLN A 28 2.68 -4.15 -8.61
CA GLN A 28 2.92 -2.73 -8.36
C GLN A 28 4.36 -2.49 -7.87
N ARG A 29 5.01 -1.47 -8.40
CA ARG A 29 6.42 -1.18 -8.06
C ARG A 29 6.55 -0.63 -6.63
N ALA A 30 7.70 -0.89 -6.01
CA ALA A 30 7.97 -0.54 -4.62
C ALA A 30 8.68 0.82 -4.45
N ASP A 31 9.20 1.40 -5.54
CA ASP A 31 9.81 2.71 -5.57
C ASP A 31 8.78 3.82 -5.30
N VAL A 32 9.20 4.84 -4.54
CA VAL A 32 8.40 6.03 -4.30
C VAL A 32 8.61 6.97 -5.49
N THR A 33 7.57 7.12 -6.32
CA THR A 33 7.57 8.05 -7.45
C THR A 33 6.77 9.31 -7.12
N PRO A 34 7.23 10.50 -7.55
CA PRO A 34 6.44 11.72 -7.43
C PRO A 34 5.20 11.63 -8.31
N GLN A 35 4.17 12.39 -7.94
CA GLN A 35 2.87 12.42 -8.64
C GLN A 35 2.92 12.90 -10.10
N ARG A 36 4.02 13.54 -10.54
CA ARG A 36 4.18 14.02 -11.92
C ARG A 36 5.41 13.39 -12.58
N PRO A 37 5.37 13.18 -13.90
CA PRO A 37 4.21 13.38 -14.79
C PRO A 37 3.20 12.21 -14.74
N ASP A 38 3.63 11.02 -14.33
CA ASP A 38 2.92 9.76 -14.60
C ASP A 38 2.15 9.19 -13.39
N GLY A 39 1.83 10.04 -12.41
CA GLY A 39 1.11 9.63 -11.20
C GLY A 39 1.97 8.89 -10.18
N ALA A 40 1.52 8.91 -8.91
CA ALA A 40 2.21 8.23 -7.82
C ALA A 40 1.87 6.73 -7.81
N THR A 41 2.65 5.92 -8.53
CA THR A 41 2.47 4.45 -8.62
C THR A 41 3.13 3.66 -7.48
N GLY A 42 3.87 4.33 -6.61
CA GLY A 42 4.51 3.71 -5.45
C GLY A 42 3.51 3.19 -4.41
N ILE A 43 4.00 2.37 -3.49
CA ILE A 43 3.18 1.75 -2.43
C ILE A 43 2.64 2.83 -1.48
N HIS A 44 1.32 2.93 -1.37
CA HIS A 44 0.67 3.79 -0.39
C HIS A 44 0.94 3.29 1.03
N ARG A 45 1.32 4.21 1.93
CA ARG A 45 1.69 3.93 3.32
C ARG A 45 0.99 4.89 4.27
N VAL A 46 0.45 4.35 5.37
CA VAL A 46 -0.11 5.13 6.47
C VAL A 46 0.51 4.66 7.78
N THR A 47 0.94 5.60 8.62
CA THR A 47 1.44 5.35 9.98
C THR A 47 0.42 5.88 10.99
N ARG A 48 0.12 5.09 12.02
CA ARG A 48 -0.79 5.45 13.12
C ARG A 48 -0.27 4.89 14.46
N VAL A 49 -0.59 5.59 15.54
CA VAL A 49 -0.49 5.07 16.92
C VAL A 49 -1.89 4.60 17.30
N LEU A 50 -2.00 3.37 17.79
CA LEU A 50 -3.26 2.70 18.13
C LEU A 50 -3.21 2.17 19.57
#